data_AF-A0A6J4FDX8-F1
#
_entry.id   AF-A0A6J4FDX8-F1
#
_cell.length_a   1.000
_cell.length_b   1.000
_cell.length_c   1.000
_cell.angle_alpha   90.00
_cell.angle_beta   90.00
_cell.angle_gamma   90.00
#
_symmetry.space_group_name_H-M   'P 1'
#
loop_
_entity.id
_entity.type
_entity.pdbx_description
1 polymer ?
#
loop_
_entity_poly.entity_id
_entity_poly.type
_entity_poly.pdbx_seq_one_letter_code
_entity_poly.pdbx_strand_id
1 'polypeptide(L)'
;MSWKDLDLWQWLKADADEDLRDLTRKCLVLASKQADDTKLDDFTLHDSGHAARVAARMWDLMGPEARNGLYPEERALLLLSAYLHDIGMSPNHGVVRDLHKHLLEGGHPPEGEAAPLRAWLDTQGEPVVPLPERDGASRFDRAALLVTHYCRSRHTAWSSDWITANIPDDETRPGFRAALIDLCLSHHWGWDRVMELKPCPLSGGRVANLRYLAVLLRVADVLEISPERVPPVIRDHRAISAGSRTYWAKDLVSAVSCADGEIRLTATPDSARLHHAIMQTIEQIDLELRQAHHHADMKHLVTDIRAGAERYAWPWPPKVIEDIHPRGDYVYINGSFRPDVPKMLSILAGTALYGDPFAAIRELLQNAFDAVRWRIAEIVCDRLAEGTGQTVATLRADQARAHHVTLTVKAEGDRL
;
A
#
# COMPACT_ATOMS: atom_id res chain seq x y z
N MET A 1 -10.31 15.52 -16.32
CA MET A 1 -9.12 16.40 -16.34
C MET A 1 -8.05 15.72 -17.20
N SER A 2 -7.43 16.40 -18.17
CA SER A 2 -6.32 15.84 -18.95
C SER A 2 -4.98 16.32 -18.41
N TRP A 3 -3.91 15.50 -18.52
CA TRP A 3 -2.55 15.98 -18.22
C TRP A 3 -2.16 17.21 -19.06
N LYS A 4 -2.78 17.38 -20.23
CA LYS A 4 -2.57 18.54 -21.08
C LYS A 4 -3.02 19.85 -20.43
N ASP A 5 -3.94 19.80 -19.47
CA ASP A 5 -4.50 20.99 -18.82
C ASP A 5 -3.77 21.33 -17.51
N LEU A 6 -2.84 20.49 -17.07
CA LEU A 6 -2.13 20.65 -15.79
C LEU A 6 -1.04 21.72 -15.88
N ASP A 7 -0.89 22.51 -14.82
CA ASP A 7 0.16 23.52 -14.70
C ASP A 7 1.57 22.94 -14.90
N LEU A 8 1.86 21.77 -14.29
CA LEU A 8 3.12 21.06 -14.46
C LEU A 8 3.46 20.83 -15.94
N TRP A 9 2.46 20.45 -16.75
CA TRP A 9 2.63 20.26 -18.18
C TRP A 9 2.73 21.58 -18.94
N GLN A 10 1.90 22.57 -18.63
CA GLN A 10 1.92 23.86 -19.32
C GLN A 10 3.27 24.57 -19.19
N TRP A 11 3.86 24.50 -17.99
CA TRP A 11 5.19 25.05 -17.73
C TRP A 11 6.29 24.25 -18.41
N LEU A 12 6.23 22.92 -18.37
CA LEU A 12 7.18 22.07 -19.10
C LEU A 12 7.10 22.29 -20.61
N LYS A 13 5.89 22.50 -21.15
CA LYS A 13 5.66 22.75 -22.57
C LYS A 13 6.30 24.05 -23.04
N ALA A 14 6.30 25.07 -22.19
CA ALA A 14 6.89 26.37 -22.46
C ALA A 14 8.43 26.39 -22.35
N ASP A 15 9.03 25.33 -21.80
CA ASP A 15 10.49 25.19 -21.70
C ASP A 15 11.15 24.92 -23.07
N ALA A 16 12.45 25.25 -23.16
CA ALA A 16 13.24 25.09 -24.38
C ALA A 16 13.70 23.65 -24.62
N ASP A 17 13.67 22.78 -23.60
CA ASP A 17 14.11 21.40 -23.69
C ASP A 17 13.09 20.51 -24.44
N GLU A 18 13.23 20.45 -25.77
CA GLU A 18 12.31 19.69 -26.62
C GLU A 18 12.37 18.19 -26.36
N ASP A 19 13.56 17.65 -26.08
CA ASP A 19 13.78 16.22 -25.86
C ASP A 19 13.08 15.73 -24.59
N LEU A 20 13.22 16.48 -23.49
CA LEU A 20 12.53 16.17 -22.24
C LEU A 20 11.01 16.27 -22.41
N ARG A 21 10.54 17.30 -23.10
CA ARG A 21 9.11 17.52 -23.37
C ARG A 21 8.54 16.36 -24.19
N ASP A 22 9.27 15.88 -25.19
CA ASP A 22 8.83 14.78 -26.04
C ASP A 22 8.89 13.42 -25.34
N LEU A 23 9.93 13.16 -24.53
CA LEU A 23 10.00 11.99 -23.66
C LEU A 23 8.80 11.96 -22.71
N THR A 24 8.55 13.06 -22.00
CA THR A 24 7.46 13.18 -21.03
C THR A 24 6.10 12.97 -21.70
N ARG A 25 5.87 13.61 -22.86
CA ARG A 25 4.64 13.45 -23.65
C ARG A 25 4.40 12.01 -24.06
N LYS A 26 5.41 11.33 -24.61
CA LYS A 26 5.30 9.92 -25.05
C LYS A 26 4.95 9.02 -23.87
N CYS A 27 5.63 9.20 -22.73
CA CYS A 27 5.36 8.44 -21.51
C CYS A 27 3.93 8.68 -21.01
N LEU A 28 3.46 9.93 -20.94
CA LEU A 28 2.09 10.24 -20.49
C LEU A 28 1.01 9.64 -21.38
N VAL A 29 1.22 9.63 -22.71
CA VAL A 29 0.29 8.98 -23.64
C VAL A 29 0.22 7.47 -23.39
N LEU A 30 1.37 6.81 -23.22
CA LEU A 30 1.43 5.38 -22.93
C LEU A 30 0.82 5.05 -21.56
N ALA A 31 1.19 5.79 -20.53
CA ALA A 31 0.69 5.60 -19.16
C ALA A 31 -0.82 5.85 -19.06
N SER A 32 -1.33 6.92 -19.68
CA SER A 32 -2.77 7.20 -19.69
C SER A 32 -3.55 6.06 -20.34
N LYS A 33 -3.06 5.56 -21.49
CA LYS A 33 -3.69 4.43 -22.18
C LYS A 33 -3.71 3.18 -21.29
N GLN A 34 -2.58 2.82 -20.68
CA GLN A 34 -2.51 1.66 -19.78
C GLN A 34 -3.49 1.79 -18.61
N ALA A 35 -3.48 2.94 -17.93
CA ALA A 35 -4.34 3.19 -16.77
C ALA A 35 -5.85 3.16 -17.13
N ASP A 36 -6.21 3.62 -18.33
CA ASP A 36 -7.60 3.66 -18.78
C ASP A 36 -8.09 2.29 -19.29
N ASP A 37 -7.21 1.49 -19.93
CA ASP A 37 -7.55 0.21 -20.57
C ASP A 37 -7.63 -0.96 -19.58
N THR A 38 -6.90 -0.91 -18.46
CA THR A 38 -6.75 -2.04 -17.53
C THR A 38 -7.23 -1.71 -16.11
N LYS A 39 -8.49 -2.03 -15.81
CA LYS A 39 -9.10 -1.70 -14.50
C LYS A 39 -9.39 -2.95 -13.68
N LEU A 40 -8.84 -3.07 -12.48
CA LEU A 40 -9.23 -4.10 -11.51
C LEU A 40 -10.61 -3.80 -10.92
N ASP A 41 -11.43 -4.83 -10.68
CA ASP A 41 -12.84 -4.66 -10.29
C ASP A 41 -13.05 -4.29 -8.81
N ASP A 42 -12.20 -4.77 -7.90
CA ASP A 42 -12.35 -4.52 -6.45
C ASP A 42 -11.72 -3.21 -5.95
N PHE A 43 -11.25 -2.37 -6.87
CA PHE A 43 -10.48 -1.16 -6.58
C PHE A 43 -11.18 0.08 -7.11
N THR A 44 -11.05 1.17 -6.35
CA THR A 44 -11.32 2.52 -6.86
C THR A 44 -10.54 2.76 -8.15
N LEU A 45 -11.02 3.67 -8.99
CA LEU A 45 -10.32 3.94 -10.24
C LEU A 45 -8.92 4.53 -9.97
N HIS A 46 -7.91 3.90 -10.57
CA HIS A 46 -6.52 4.37 -10.68
C HIS A 46 -6.23 4.70 -12.15
N ASP A 47 -7.15 5.44 -12.76
CA ASP A 47 -7.10 5.78 -14.18
C ASP A 47 -6.32 7.09 -14.42
N SER A 48 -6.23 7.52 -15.68
CA SER A 48 -5.54 8.75 -16.04
C SER A 48 -6.14 10.00 -15.39
N GLY A 49 -7.40 9.95 -14.95
CA GLY A 49 -8.08 11.01 -14.21
C GLY A 49 -7.59 11.11 -12.77
N HIS A 50 -7.44 9.97 -12.07
CA HIS A 50 -6.80 9.93 -10.75
C HIS A 50 -5.38 10.50 -10.80
N ALA A 51 -4.55 9.99 -11.73
CA ALA A 51 -3.20 10.51 -11.91
C ALA A 51 -3.16 12.03 -12.16
N ALA A 52 -4.09 12.56 -12.98
CA ALA A 52 -4.19 14.00 -13.23
C ALA A 52 -4.50 14.79 -11.96
N ARG A 53 -5.41 14.29 -11.11
CA ARG A 53 -5.78 14.95 -9.85
C ARG A 53 -4.64 14.89 -8.83
N VAL A 54 -3.91 13.77 -8.73
CA VAL A 54 -2.69 13.68 -7.91
C VAL A 54 -1.66 14.72 -8.37
N ALA A 55 -1.37 14.80 -9.67
CA ALA A 55 -0.45 15.79 -10.22
C ALA A 55 -0.89 17.24 -9.95
N ALA A 56 -2.20 17.54 -10.06
CA ALA A 56 -2.76 18.84 -9.69
C ALA A 56 -2.58 19.15 -8.20
N ARG A 57 -2.81 18.15 -7.32
CA ARG A 57 -2.58 18.30 -5.88
C ARG A 57 -1.11 18.53 -5.54
N MET A 58 -0.18 17.86 -6.22
CA MET A 58 1.26 18.11 -6.06
C MET A 58 1.60 19.58 -6.39
N TRP A 59 0.95 20.16 -7.40
CA TRP A 59 1.06 21.58 -7.72
C TRP A 59 0.46 22.48 -6.62
N ASP A 60 -0.75 22.17 -6.17
CA ASP A 60 -1.43 22.92 -5.12
C ASP A 60 -0.63 22.96 -3.81
N LEU A 61 0.02 21.85 -3.44
CA LEU A 61 0.82 21.72 -2.23
C LEU A 61 2.10 22.58 -2.26
N MET A 62 2.56 22.99 -3.44
CA MET A 62 3.75 23.82 -3.59
C MET A 62 3.46 25.31 -3.32
N GLY A 63 4.36 25.98 -2.59
CA GLY A 63 4.35 27.44 -2.50
C GLY A 63 4.79 28.14 -3.79
N PRO A 64 4.55 29.45 -3.95
CA PRO A 64 4.89 30.20 -5.17
C PRO A 64 6.38 30.11 -5.55
N GLU A 65 7.29 30.16 -4.58
CA GLU A 65 8.73 30.04 -4.83
C GLU A 65 9.09 28.67 -5.42
N ALA A 66 8.50 27.60 -4.90
CA ALA A 66 8.70 26.24 -5.42
C ALA A 66 8.20 26.15 -6.87
N ARG A 67 6.96 26.58 -7.13
CA ARG A 67 6.32 26.52 -8.48
C ARG A 67 7.15 27.24 -9.54
N ASN A 68 7.62 28.43 -9.21
CA ASN A 68 8.46 29.25 -10.09
C ASN A 68 9.88 28.67 -10.23
N GLY A 69 10.40 28.03 -9.18
CA GLY A 69 11.78 27.58 -9.07
C GLY A 69 12.04 26.14 -9.51
N LEU A 70 11.01 25.34 -9.85
CA LEU A 70 11.20 23.96 -10.32
C LEU A 70 12.05 23.92 -11.59
N TYR A 71 12.94 22.94 -11.66
CA TYR A 71 13.60 22.61 -12.93
C TYR A 71 12.65 21.85 -13.87
N PRO A 72 12.86 21.94 -15.20
CA PRO A 72 12.07 21.18 -16.17
C PRO A 72 12.05 19.68 -15.85
N GLU A 73 13.19 19.13 -15.45
CA GLU A 73 13.33 17.72 -15.06
C GLU A 73 12.51 17.39 -13.81
N GLU A 74 12.42 18.30 -12.82
CA GLU A 74 11.57 18.09 -11.64
C GLU A 74 10.08 18.15 -12.00
N ARG A 75 9.67 19.04 -12.91
CA ARG A 75 8.28 19.06 -13.43
C ARG A 75 7.93 17.76 -14.13
N ALA A 76 8.84 17.25 -14.96
CA ALA A 76 8.68 15.97 -15.62
C ALA A 76 8.60 14.81 -14.61
N LEU A 77 9.49 14.78 -13.61
CA LEU A 77 9.46 13.76 -12.56
C LEU A 77 8.16 13.77 -11.75
N LEU A 78 7.67 14.94 -11.32
CA LEU A 78 6.40 15.07 -10.60
C LEU A 78 5.21 14.60 -11.45
N LEU A 79 5.17 15.02 -12.71
CA LEU A 79 4.07 14.68 -13.61
C LEU A 79 4.08 13.19 -13.97
N LEU A 80 5.26 12.62 -14.26
CA LEU A 80 5.40 11.21 -14.56
C LEU A 80 5.16 10.34 -13.33
N SER A 81 5.65 10.71 -12.16
CA SER A 81 5.44 9.92 -10.94
C SER A 81 3.96 9.86 -10.54
N ALA A 82 3.22 10.95 -10.71
CA ALA A 82 1.76 10.94 -10.51
C ALA A 82 1.05 9.93 -11.43
N TYR A 83 1.49 9.77 -12.68
CA TYR A 83 0.93 8.82 -13.64
C TYR A 83 1.44 7.39 -13.51
N LEU A 84 2.54 7.18 -12.78
CA LEU A 84 3.26 5.92 -12.76
C LEU A 84 3.34 5.26 -11.38
N HIS A 85 3.07 5.98 -10.28
CA HIS A 85 3.15 5.39 -8.93
C HIS A 85 2.23 4.17 -8.80
N ASP A 86 1.00 4.30 -9.30
CA ASP A 86 -0.05 3.27 -9.28
C ASP A 86 -0.29 2.60 -10.62
N ILE A 87 0.59 2.74 -11.63
CA ILE A 87 0.37 2.07 -12.92
C ILE A 87 0.35 0.53 -12.79
N GLY A 88 1.05 0.00 -11.78
CA GLY A 88 0.97 -1.41 -11.40
C GLY A 88 -0.37 -1.85 -10.81
N MET A 89 -1.24 -0.93 -10.39
CA MET A 89 -2.64 -1.21 -9.99
C MET A 89 -3.54 -1.49 -11.21
N SER A 90 -2.98 -1.36 -12.41
CA SER A 90 -3.54 -1.78 -13.69
C SER A 90 -2.75 -2.96 -14.27
N PRO A 91 -2.58 -4.07 -13.52
CA PRO A 91 -1.78 -5.20 -13.97
C PRO A 91 -2.42 -5.85 -15.19
N ASN A 92 -1.63 -6.61 -15.95
CA ASN A 92 -2.14 -7.42 -17.03
C ASN A 92 -3.23 -8.36 -16.47
N HIS A 93 -4.47 -8.22 -16.96
CA HIS A 93 -5.63 -9.05 -16.57
C HIS A 93 -5.33 -10.55 -16.62
N GLY A 94 -4.43 -10.98 -17.52
CA GLY A 94 -3.93 -12.35 -17.57
C GLY A 94 -3.26 -12.77 -16.27
N VAL A 95 -2.36 -11.95 -15.72
CA VAL A 95 -1.64 -12.25 -14.47
C VAL A 95 -2.59 -12.41 -13.30
N VAL A 96 -3.55 -11.48 -13.14
CA VAL A 96 -4.53 -11.50 -12.05
C VAL A 96 -5.43 -12.74 -12.12
N ARG A 97 -5.93 -13.03 -13.33
CA ARG A 97 -6.74 -14.22 -13.58
C ARG A 97 -5.94 -15.50 -13.28
N ASP A 98 -4.69 -15.55 -13.69
CA ASP A 98 -3.84 -16.72 -13.52
C ASP A 98 -3.41 -16.90 -12.05
N LEU A 99 -3.20 -15.81 -11.28
CA LEU A 99 -3.05 -15.84 -9.82
C LEU A 99 -4.30 -16.39 -9.13
N HIS A 100 -5.48 -15.88 -9.50
CA HIS A 100 -6.75 -16.33 -8.94
C HIS A 100 -6.99 -17.82 -9.23
N LYS A 101 -6.72 -18.25 -10.46
CA LYS A 101 -6.78 -19.66 -10.85
C LYS A 101 -5.80 -20.52 -10.05
N HIS A 102 -4.55 -20.07 -9.92
CA HIS A 102 -3.51 -20.77 -9.15
C HIS A 102 -3.93 -20.99 -7.70
N LEU A 103 -4.46 -19.96 -7.03
CA LEU A 103 -4.94 -20.06 -5.64
C LEU A 103 -6.19 -20.95 -5.49
N LEU A 104 -7.02 -21.07 -6.52
CA LEU A 104 -8.26 -21.86 -6.48
C LEU A 104 -8.11 -23.32 -6.84
N GLU A 105 -7.33 -23.60 -7.88
CA GLU A 105 -7.26 -24.90 -8.54
C GLU A 105 -5.91 -25.58 -8.29
N GLY A 106 -4.92 -24.85 -7.76
CA GLY A 106 -3.53 -25.25 -7.81
C GLY A 106 -2.97 -25.10 -9.23
N GLY A 107 -1.67 -25.40 -9.39
CA GLY A 107 -0.98 -25.30 -10.68
C GLY A 107 0.26 -24.40 -10.58
N HIS A 108 0.78 -23.96 -11.73
CA HIS A 108 1.94 -23.07 -11.75
C HIS A 108 1.45 -21.62 -11.63
N PRO A 109 2.03 -20.81 -10.73
CA PRO A 109 1.76 -19.37 -10.68
C PRO A 109 2.27 -18.71 -11.97
N PRO A 110 1.83 -17.47 -12.27
CA PRO A 110 2.35 -16.71 -13.40
C PRO A 110 3.87 -16.60 -13.36
N GLU A 111 4.48 -16.49 -14.54
CA GLU A 111 5.93 -16.31 -14.67
C GLU A 111 6.40 -15.10 -13.83
N GLY A 112 7.46 -15.29 -13.05
CA GLY A 112 8.00 -14.27 -12.14
C GLY A 112 7.26 -14.08 -10.81
N GLU A 113 6.05 -14.64 -10.65
CA GLU A 113 5.21 -14.38 -9.47
C GLU A 113 5.25 -15.49 -8.41
N ALA A 114 5.89 -16.63 -8.70
CA ALA A 114 5.96 -17.77 -7.78
C ALA A 114 6.58 -17.45 -6.41
N ALA A 115 7.82 -16.96 -6.42
CA ALA A 115 8.56 -16.66 -5.20
C ALA A 115 7.99 -15.45 -4.45
N PRO A 116 7.64 -14.33 -5.12
CA PRO A 116 7.02 -13.19 -4.43
C PRO A 116 5.66 -13.52 -3.81
N LEU A 117 4.80 -14.29 -4.52
CA LEU A 117 3.52 -14.73 -3.96
C LEU A 117 3.72 -15.61 -2.74
N ARG A 118 4.68 -16.54 -2.80
CA ARG A 118 4.98 -17.42 -1.66
C ARG A 118 5.47 -16.64 -0.45
N ALA A 119 6.45 -15.76 -0.65
CA ALA A 119 6.98 -14.91 0.42
C ALA A 119 5.90 -14.01 1.04
N TRP A 120 5.00 -13.48 0.22
CA TRP A 120 3.86 -12.69 0.69
C TRP A 120 2.87 -13.54 1.49
N LEU A 121 2.50 -14.74 1.02
CA LEU A 121 1.61 -15.65 1.75
C LEU A 121 2.19 -16.04 3.12
N ASP A 122 3.50 -16.31 3.18
CA ASP A 122 4.19 -16.75 4.40
C ASP A 122 4.29 -15.63 5.46
N THR A 123 4.27 -14.35 5.05
CA THR A 123 4.48 -13.20 5.95
C THR A 123 3.23 -12.35 6.20
N GLN A 124 2.33 -12.27 5.22
CA GLN A 124 1.21 -11.32 5.17
C GLN A 124 -0.10 -11.98 4.73
N GLY A 125 -0.12 -13.30 4.50
CA GLY A 125 -1.30 -14.03 4.03
C GLY A 125 -2.44 -14.05 5.04
N GLU A 126 -2.78 -15.25 5.54
CA GLU A 126 -3.94 -15.42 6.43
C GLU A 126 -3.92 -14.60 7.74
N PRO A 127 -2.76 -14.34 8.40
CA PRO A 127 -2.75 -13.61 9.68
C PRO A 127 -3.13 -12.12 9.57
N VAL A 128 -2.89 -11.50 8.41
CA VAL A 128 -3.04 -10.05 8.20
C VAL A 128 -4.26 -9.73 7.35
N VAL A 129 -4.59 -10.59 6.38
CA VAL A 129 -5.81 -10.46 5.58
C VAL A 129 -6.98 -11.05 6.37
N PRO A 130 -7.98 -10.24 6.77
CA PRO A 130 -9.15 -10.75 7.49
C PRO A 130 -9.99 -11.62 6.54
N LEU A 131 -9.67 -12.91 6.49
CA LEU A 131 -10.42 -13.87 5.70
C LEU A 131 -11.83 -13.97 6.30
N PRO A 132 -12.88 -13.92 5.47
CA PRO A 132 -14.24 -14.04 5.98
C PRO A 132 -14.44 -15.39 6.67
N GLU A 133 -14.56 -15.37 8.01
CA GLU A 133 -14.83 -16.56 8.84
C GLU A 133 -16.31 -16.99 8.81
N ARG A 134 -17.19 -16.22 8.16
CA ARG A 134 -18.64 -16.50 8.15
C ARG A 134 -18.93 -17.84 7.48
N ASP A 135 -19.81 -18.62 8.11
CA ASP A 135 -20.51 -19.75 7.48
C ASP A 135 -21.13 -19.28 6.15
N GLY A 136 -20.56 -19.76 5.03
CA GLY A 136 -20.99 -19.44 3.67
C GLY A 136 -19.97 -18.69 2.80
N ALA A 137 -18.84 -18.22 3.32
CA ALA A 137 -17.79 -17.65 2.47
C ALA A 137 -17.17 -18.74 1.58
N SER A 138 -17.26 -18.57 0.27
CA SER A 138 -16.80 -19.59 -0.67
C SER A 138 -15.26 -19.57 -0.78
N ARG A 139 -14.69 -20.68 -1.27
CA ARG A 139 -13.27 -20.71 -1.68
C ARG A 139 -12.93 -19.63 -2.72
N PHE A 140 -13.90 -19.22 -3.53
CA PHE A 140 -13.77 -18.15 -4.52
C PHE A 140 -13.58 -16.79 -3.84
N ASP A 141 -14.37 -16.49 -2.80
CA ASP A 141 -14.26 -15.22 -2.07
C ASP A 141 -12.90 -15.08 -1.38
N ARG A 142 -12.39 -16.18 -0.80
CA ARG A 142 -11.06 -16.19 -0.17
C ARG A 142 -9.94 -15.98 -1.18
N ALA A 143 -9.98 -16.67 -2.32
CA ALA A 143 -8.97 -16.50 -3.36
C ALA A 143 -8.99 -15.07 -3.93
N ALA A 144 -10.17 -14.50 -4.22
CA ALA A 144 -10.31 -13.13 -4.70
C ALA A 144 -9.74 -12.12 -3.71
N LEU A 145 -9.99 -12.30 -2.41
CA LEU A 145 -9.45 -11.43 -1.37
C LEU A 145 -7.92 -11.51 -1.29
N LEU A 146 -7.35 -12.72 -1.31
CA LEU A 146 -5.89 -12.91 -1.31
C LEU A 146 -5.23 -12.28 -2.54
N VAL A 147 -5.79 -12.49 -3.74
CA VAL A 147 -5.29 -11.85 -4.98
C VAL A 147 -5.34 -10.34 -4.86
N THR A 148 -6.44 -9.79 -4.36
CA THR A 148 -6.61 -8.33 -4.18
C THR A 148 -5.51 -7.76 -3.28
N HIS A 149 -5.26 -8.38 -2.12
CA HIS A 149 -4.23 -7.91 -1.20
C HIS A 149 -2.81 -8.14 -1.73
N TYR A 150 -2.58 -9.24 -2.43
CA TYR A 150 -1.30 -9.49 -3.08
C TYR A 150 -1.01 -8.44 -4.16
N CYS A 151 -1.98 -8.14 -5.04
CA CYS A 151 -1.88 -7.07 -6.04
C CYS A 151 -1.52 -5.72 -5.38
N ARG A 152 -2.17 -5.37 -4.26
CA ARG A 152 -1.80 -4.17 -3.48
C ARG A 152 -0.38 -4.20 -2.95
N SER A 153 0.12 -5.35 -2.51
CA SER A 153 1.51 -5.43 -2.04
C SER A 153 2.52 -5.33 -3.19
N ARG A 154 2.13 -5.80 -4.38
CA ARG A 154 3.01 -6.01 -5.53
C ARG A 154 3.01 -4.86 -6.54
N HIS A 155 1.98 -4.00 -6.54
CA HIS A 155 1.80 -2.96 -7.57
C HIS A 155 3.02 -2.03 -7.71
N THR A 156 3.66 -1.60 -6.62
CA THR A 156 4.84 -0.72 -6.71
C THR A 156 5.96 -1.34 -7.54
N ALA A 157 6.18 -2.65 -7.36
CA ALA A 157 7.19 -3.35 -8.10
C ALA A 157 6.76 -3.60 -9.56
N TRP A 158 5.48 -3.86 -9.83
CA TRP A 158 4.97 -3.87 -11.20
C TRP A 158 5.08 -2.49 -11.88
N SER A 159 4.89 -1.39 -11.16
CA SER A 159 5.14 -0.03 -11.66
C SER A 159 6.60 0.13 -12.05
N SER A 160 7.54 -0.34 -11.24
CA SER A 160 8.98 -0.34 -11.56
C SER A 160 9.31 -1.17 -12.80
N ASP A 161 8.73 -2.37 -12.91
CA ASP A 161 8.91 -3.26 -14.07
C ASP A 161 8.37 -2.58 -15.34
N TRP A 162 7.19 -1.94 -15.25
CA TRP A 162 6.58 -1.20 -16.35
C TRP A 162 7.44 -0.01 -16.78
N ILE A 163 7.95 0.78 -15.83
CA ILE A 163 8.83 1.93 -16.11
C ILE A 163 10.10 1.45 -16.81
N THR A 164 10.73 0.38 -16.31
CA THR A 164 11.96 -0.18 -16.88
C THR A 164 11.75 -0.67 -18.32
N ALA A 165 10.59 -1.28 -18.60
CA ALA A 165 10.27 -1.81 -19.92
C ALA A 165 9.87 -0.73 -20.95
N ASN A 166 9.24 0.36 -20.50
CA ASN A 166 8.62 1.34 -21.41
C ASN A 166 9.34 2.69 -21.47
N ILE A 167 10.15 3.02 -20.47
CA ILE A 167 10.90 4.28 -20.40
C ILE A 167 12.38 3.94 -20.60
N PRO A 168 13.01 4.41 -21.69
CA PRO A 168 14.43 4.16 -21.92
C PRO A 168 15.28 4.95 -20.92
N ASP A 169 16.52 4.50 -20.70
CA ASP A 169 17.52 5.37 -20.07
C ASP A 169 17.80 6.56 -21.00
N ASP A 170 18.00 7.71 -20.38
CA ASP A 170 18.32 8.94 -21.06
C ASP A 170 19.78 9.31 -20.78
N GLU A 171 20.64 9.14 -21.79
CA GLU A 171 22.07 9.47 -21.67
C GLU A 171 22.31 10.95 -21.36
N THR A 172 21.38 11.83 -21.78
CA THR A 172 21.49 13.28 -21.52
C THR A 172 21.08 13.64 -20.09
N ARG A 173 20.34 12.75 -19.40
CA ARG A 173 19.85 12.91 -18.03
C ARG A 173 20.14 11.64 -17.21
N PRO A 174 21.42 11.37 -16.89
CA PRO A 174 21.80 10.17 -16.16
C PRO A 174 21.06 10.06 -14.83
N GLY A 175 20.45 8.90 -14.59
CA GLY A 175 19.72 8.62 -13.35
C GLY A 175 18.27 9.11 -13.34
N PHE A 176 17.77 9.78 -14.38
CA PHE A 176 16.37 10.25 -14.44
C PHE A 176 15.36 9.11 -14.26
N ARG A 177 15.55 7.99 -14.97
CA ARG A 177 14.68 6.82 -14.86
C ARG A 177 14.74 6.18 -13.48
N ALA A 178 15.95 6.06 -12.90
CA ALA A 178 16.13 5.53 -11.56
C ALA A 178 15.43 6.42 -10.51
N ALA A 179 15.58 7.74 -10.63
CA ALA A 179 14.89 8.71 -9.79
C ALA A 179 13.35 8.60 -9.92
N LEU A 180 12.84 8.42 -11.14
CA LEU A 180 11.41 8.21 -11.37
C LEU A 180 10.90 6.92 -10.71
N ILE A 181 11.65 5.82 -10.82
CA ILE A 181 11.34 4.56 -10.14
C ILE A 181 11.34 4.78 -8.63
N ASP A 182 12.39 5.39 -8.07
CA ASP A 182 12.49 5.67 -6.64
C ASP A 182 11.31 6.53 -6.14
N LEU A 183 10.91 7.56 -6.88
CA LEU A 183 9.73 8.36 -6.55
C LEU A 183 8.46 7.51 -6.54
N CYS A 184 8.24 6.71 -7.59
CA CYS A 184 7.08 5.83 -7.66
C CYS A 184 7.07 4.80 -6.54
N LEU A 185 8.20 4.20 -6.17
CA LEU A 185 8.28 3.25 -5.08
C LEU A 185 8.12 3.91 -3.70
N SER A 186 8.55 5.17 -3.58
CA SER A 186 8.59 5.90 -2.31
C SER A 186 7.21 6.08 -1.67
N HIS A 187 6.10 5.99 -2.40
CA HIS A 187 4.77 6.15 -1.83
C HIS A 187 4.36 5.01 -0.87
N HIS A 188 5.04 3.86 -0.94
CA HIS A 188 4.89 2.75 0.00
C HIS A 188 6.05 2.58 0.99
N TRP A 189 7.08 3.42 0.92
CA TRP A 189 8.22 3.33 1.84
C TRP A 189 7.90 3.89 3.22
N GLY A 190 8.62 3.43 4.24
CA GLY A 190 8.68 4.12 5.53
C GLY A 190 9.44 5.44 5.39
N TRP A 191 9.08 6.43 6.21
CA TRP A 191 9.61 7.79 6.15
C TRP A 191 11.15 7.87 6.28
N ASP A 192 11.76 7.01 7.11
CA ASP A 192 13.22 6.93 7.23
C ASP A 192 13.88 6.67 5.87
N ARG A 193 13.35 5.72 5.10
CA ARG A 193 13.85 5.39 3.76
C ARG A 193 13.57 6.50 2.75
N VAL A 194 12.43 7.19 2.85
CA VAL A 194 12.15 8.36 1.98
C VAL A 194 13.20 9.45 2.22
N MET A 195 13.62 9.66 3.46
CA MET A 195 14.67 10.64 3.79
C MET A 195 16.09 10.19 3.42
N GLU A 196 16.30 8.93 3.07
CA GLU A 196 17.57 8.45 2.51
C GLU A 196 17.71 8.75 1.02
N LEU A 197 16.64 9.19 0.33
CA LEU A 197 16.69 9.57 -1.08
C LEU A 197 17.76 10.64 -1.32
N LYS A 198 18.64 10.36 -2.29
CA LYS A 198 19.69 11.29 -2.69
C LYS A 198 19.19 12.23 -3.78
N PRO A 199 19.66 13.49 -3.82
CA PRO A 199 19.36 14.36 -4.94
C PRO A 199 19.81 13.74 -6.28
N CYS A 200 18.97 13.81 -7.31
CA CYS A 200 19.30 13.31 -8.64
C CYS A 200 20.10 14.37 -9.41
N PRO A 201 21.29 14.07 -9.93
CA PRO A 201 22.01 14.98 -10.81
C PRO A 201 21.18 15.33 -12.04
N LEU A 202 21.18 16.60 -12.43
CA LEU A 202 20.52 17.12 -13.63
C LEU A 202 21.54 17.79 -14.56
N SER A 203 21.11 18.12 -15.76
CA SER A 203 21.94 18.86 -16.73
C SER A 203 22.33 20.24 -16.18
N GLY A 204 23.55 20.69 -16.52
CA GLY A 204 24.06 22.00 -16.11
C GLY A 204 24.50 22.10 -14.64
N GLY A 205 24.82 20.98 -13.99
CA GLY A 205 25.30 20.97 -12.60
C GLY A 205 24.21 21.20 -11.54
N ARG A 206 22.94 21.13 -11.95
CA ARG A 206 21.77 21.23 -11.09
C ARG A 206 21.48 19.86 -10.46
N VAL A 207 20.61 19.84 -9.44
CA VAL A 207 20.12 18.60 -8.83
C VAL A 207 18.61 18.69 -8.59
N ALA A 208 17.89 17.59 -8.80
CA ALA A 208 16.48 17.45 -8.42
C ALA A 208 16.38 16.98 -6.96
N ASN A 209 15.50 17.60 -6.19
CA ASN A 209 15.30 17.27 -4.78
C ASN A 209 14.30 16.12 -4.60
N LEU A 210 14.76 14.88 -4.74
CA LEU A 210 13.88 13.70 -4.68
C LEU A 210 13.11 13.55 -3.36
N ARG A 211 13.67 13.98 -2.22
CA ARG A 211 12.96 13.96 -0.92
C ARG A 211 11.71 14.83 -0.98
N TYR A 212 11.86 16.06 -1.46
CA TYR A 212 10.74 16.99 -1.59
C TYR A 212 9.70 16.49 -2.60
N LEU A 213 10.13 15.99 -3.77
CA LEU A 213 9.21 15.45 -4.77
C LEU A 213 8.45 14.22 -4.26
N ALA A 214 9.11 13.34 -3.49
CA ALA A 214 8.49 12.17 -2.86
C ALA A 214 7.43 12.59 -1.82
N VAL A 215 7.74 13.58 -0.98
CA VAL A 215 6.77 14.12 -0.01
C VAL A 215 5.54 14.71 -0.70
N LEU A 216 5.74 15.46 -1.79
CA LEU A 216 4.62 15.98 -2.59
C LEU A 216 3.75 14.86 -3.14
N LEU A 217 4.34 13.82 -3.73
CA LEU A 217 3.59 12.68 -4.28
C LEU A 217 2.77 11.98 -3.20
N ARG A 218 3.41 11.65 -2.06
CA ARG A 218 2.78 10.95 -0.94
C ARG A 218 1.60 11.70 -0.35
N VAL A 219 1.80 12.99 -0.07
CA VAL A 219 0.74 13.82 0.50
C VAL A 219 -0.36 14.06 -0.54
N ALA A 220 -0.01 14.32 -1.81
CA ALA A 220 -0.99 14.51 -2.86
C ALA A 220 -1.88 13.28 -3.08
N ASP A 221 -1.29 12.08 -3.06
CA ASP A 221 -2.01 10.82 -3.23
C ASP A 221 -3.02 10.58 -2.10
N VAL A 222 -2.60 10.70 -0.83
CA VAL A 222 -3.52 10.49 0.30
C VAL A 222 -4.62 11.57 0.40
N LEU A 223 -4.37 12.78 -0.11
CA LEU A 223 -5.38 13.84 -0.20
C LEU A 223 -6.35 13.65 -1.39
N GLU A 224 -6.07 12.75 -2.34
CA GLU A 224 -6.91 12.50 -3.53
C GLU A 224 -8.14 11.64 -3.18
N ILE A 225 -9.06 12.26 -2.43
CA ILE A 225 -10.42 11.77 -2.20
C ILE A 225 -11.33 12.38 -3.26
N SER A 226 -11.85 11.56 -4.17
CA SER A 226 -12.75 12.05 -5.23
C SER A 226 -13.88 11.07 -5.54
N PRO A 227 -15.13 11.56 -5.64
CA PRO A 227 -16.25 10.80 -6.18
C PRO A 227 -16.01 10.25 -7.59
N GLU A 228 -15.13 10.89 -8.37
CA GLU A 228 -14.77 10.43 -9.72
C GLU A 228 -13.99 9.12 -9.71
N ARG A 229 -13.38 8.72 -8.57
CA ARG A 229 -12.79 7.39 -8.40
C ARG A 229 -13.84 6.28 -8.24
N VAL A 230 -15.11 6.68 -8.06
CA VAL A 230 -16.27 5.81 -7.81
C VAL A 230 -17.48 6.25 -8.66
N PRO A 231 -17.42 6.21 -10.01
CA PRO A 231 -18.59 6.57 -10.82
C PRO A 231 -19.78 5.65 -10.51
N PRO A 232 -21.01 6.18 -10.33
CA PRO A 232 -22.18 5.37 -9.98
C PRO A 232 -22.41 4.19 -10.92
N VAL A 233 -22.22 4.40 -12.23
CA VAL A 233 -22.30 3.33 -13.24
C VAL A 233 -21.29 2.22 -12.98
N ILE A 234 -20.06 2.54 -12.58
CA ILE A 234 -19.02 1.53 -12.30
C ILE A 234 -19.30 0.83 -10.96
N ARG A 235 -19.74 1.56 -9.94
CA ARG A 235 -20.14 1.00 -8.65
C ARG A 235 -21.29 0.00 -8.79
N ASP A 236 -22.31 0.36 -9.57
CA ASP A 236 -23.56 -0.41 -9.66
C ASP A 236 -23.43 -1.63 -10.57
N HIS A 237 -22.41 -1.68 -11.44
CA HIS A 237 -22.16 -2.80 -12.37
C HIS A 237 -20.94 -3.66 -11.97
N ARG A 238 -20.22 -3.32 -10.90
CA ARG A 238 -19.12 -4.13 -10.37
C ARG A 238 -19.56 -4.97 -9.18
N ALA A 239 -19.06 -6.20 -9.12
CA ALA A 239 -19.27 -7.12 -8.01
C ALA A 239 -18.38 -6.75 -6.79
N ILE A 240 -18.48 -5.52 -6.30
CA ILE A 240 -17.64 -4.99 -5.21
C ILE A 240 -17.92 -5.78 -3.94
N SER A 241 -16.84 -6.34 -3.36
CA SER A 241 -16.89 -7.04 -2.09
C SER A 241 -17.49 -6.19 -0.97
N ALA A 242 -18.18 -6.82 -0.01
CA ALA A 242 -18.83 -6.09 1.09
C ALA A 242 -17.85 -5.25 1.93
N GLY A 243 -16.59 -5.66 2.04
CA GLY A 243 -15.53 -4.92 2.74
C GLY A 243 -15.10 -3.64 2.01
N SER A 244 -15.05 -3.65 0.68
CA SER A 244 -14.65 -2.49 -0.12
C SER A 244 -15.75 -1.41 -0.27
N ARG A 245 -17.03 -1.78 -0.13
CA ARG A 245 -18.17 -0.85 -0.31
C ARG A 245 -18.13 0.37 0.60
N THR A 246 -17.69 0.21 1.85
CA THR A 246 -17.59 1.32 2.83
C THR A 246 -16.58 2.36 2.38
N TYR A 247 -15.42 1.92 1.86
CA TYR A 247 -14.38 2.81 1.36
C TYR A 247 -14.83 3.57 0.11
N TRP A 248 -15.55 2.90 -0.78
CA TRP A 248 -16.13 3.53 -1.97
C TRP A 248 -17.20 4.57 -1.61
N ALA A 249 -18.05 4.26 -0.64
CA ALA A 249 -19.11 5.16 -0.19
C ALA A 249 -18.56 6.39 0.56
N LYS A 250 -17.42 6.26 1.26
CA LYS A 250 -16.73 7.39 1.90
C LYS A 250 -16.37 8.48 0.90
N ASP A 251 -15.79 8.12 -0.24
CA ASP A 251 -15.29 9.08 -1.24
C ASP A 251 -16.43 9.85 -1.93
N LEU A 252 -17.66 9.36 -1.85
CA LEU A 252 -18.87 10.04 -2.34
C LEU A 252 -19.41 11.11 -1.38
N VAL A 253 -19.06 11.02 -0.10
CA VAL A 253 -19.61 11.88 0.97
C VAL A 253 -18.53 12.70 1.67
N SER A 254 -17.30 12.69 1.15
CA SER A 254 -16.17 13.44 1.69
C SER A 254 -15.35 14.07 0.58
N ALA A 255 -14.73 15.21 0.88
CA ALA A 255 -13.84 15.92 -0.03
C ALA A 255 -12.76 16.64 0.75
N VAL A 256 -11.60 16.80 0.13
CA VAL A 256 -10.46 17.56 0.66
C VAL A 256 -10.30 18.85 -0.12
N SER A 257 -10.08 19.95 0.58
CA SER A 257 -9.72 21.24 0.00
C SER A 257 -8.42 21.76 0.64
N CYS A 258 -7.58 22.38 -0.18
CA CYS A 258 -6.35 23.03 0.24
C CYS A 258 -6.47 24.51 -0.13
N ALA A 259 -6.65 25.39 0.84
CA ALA A 259 -6.86 26.82 0.62
C ALA A 259 -6.33 27.61 1.82
N ASP A 260 -5.81 28.82 1.57
CA ASP A 260 -5.40 29.77 2.61
C ASP A 260 -4.44 29.20 3.68
N GLY A 261 -3.57 28.25 3.28
CA GLY A 261 -2.62 27.59 4.19
C GLY A 261 -3.26 26.52 5.09
N GLU A 262 -4.52 26.18 4.85
CA GLU A 262 -5.25 25.13 5.56
C GLU A 262 -5.60 23.97 4.64
N ILE A 263 -5.58 22.76 5.19
CA ILE A 263 -6.15 21.57 4.56
C ILE A 263 -7.40 21.23 5.34
N ARG A 264 -8.54 21.14 4.66
CA ARG A 264 -9.86 20.87 5.26
C ARG A 264 -10.49 19.65 4.63
N LEU A 265 -10.96 18.72 5.47
CA LEU A 265 -11.79 17.60 5.05
C LEU A 265 -13.24 17.87 5.45
N THR A 266 -14.09 18.04 4.45
CA THR A 266 -15.53 18.23 4.65
C THR A 266 -16.24 16.91 4.35
N ALA A 267 -17.13 16.47 5.24
CA ALA A 267 -17.87 15.22 5.02
C ALA A 267 -19.29 15.23 5.59
N THR A 268 -20.20 14.46 4.98
CA THR A 268 -21.60 14.31 5.43
C THR A 268 -22.02 12.84 5.62
N PRO A 269 -21.43 12.11 6.58
CA PRO A 269 -21.73 10.69 6.80
C PRO A 269 -23.16 10.45 7.28
N ASP A 270 -23.83 9.45 6.70
CA ASP A 270 -25.18 9.02 7.08
C ASP A 270 -25.21 7.88 8.10
N SER A 271 -24.06 7.31 8.42
CA SER A 271 -23.94 6.15 9.30
C SER A 271 -22.60 6.15 10.06
N ALA A 272 -22.58 5.53 11.24
CA ALA A 272 -21.37 5.42 12.06
C ALA A 272 -20.23 4.67 11.37
N ARG A 273 -20.53 3.73 10.45
CA ARG A 273 -19.51 3.00 9.68
C ARG A 273 -18.79 3.91 8.68
N LEU A 274 -19.53 4.75 7.95
CA LEU A 274 -18.93 5.74 7.06
C LEU A 274 -18.16 6.79 7.85
N HIS A 275 -18.71 7.24 8.98
CA HIS A 275 -18.00 8.16 9.88
C HIS A 275 -16.65 7.56 10.31
N HIS A 276 -16.62 6.30 10.75
CA HIS A 276 -15.37 5.65 11.12
C HIS A 276 -14.37 5.57 9.94
N ALA A 277 -14.83 5.22 8.74
CA ALA A 277 -13.98 5.20 7.56
C ALA A 277 -13.40 6.59 7.22
N ILE A 278 -14.18 7.66 7.40
CA ILE A 278 -13.71 9.06 7.26
C ILE A 278 -12.62 9.36 8.29
N MET A 279 -12.83 9.00 9.56
CA MET A 279 -11.81 9.21 10.60
C MET A 279 -10.53 8.44 10.32
N GLN A 280 -10.61 7.20 9.83
CA GLN A 280 -9.42 6.44 9.41
C GLN A 280 -8.66 7.13 8.28
N THR A 281 -9.37 7.75 7.32
CA THR A 281 -8.73 8.55 6.27
C THR A 281 -8.10 9.83 6.82
N ILE A 282 -8.77 10.52 7.76
CA ILE A 282 -8.17 11.67 8.47
C ILE A 282 -6.87 11.25 9.17
N GLU A 283 -6.87 10.11 9.87
CA GLU A 283 -5.67 9.60 10.56
C GLU A 283 -4.51 9.31 9.59
N GLN A 284 -4.81 8.78 8.40
CA GLN A 284 -3.82 8.56 7.34
C GLN A 284 -3.26 9.87 6.79
N ILE A 285 -4.12 10.85 6.52
CA ILE A 285 -3.73 12.19 6.06
C ILE A 285 -2.86 12.87 7.13
N ASP A 286 -3.30 12.89 8.39
CA ASP A 286 -2.59 13.46 9.53
C ASP A 286 -1.23 12.79 9.77
N LEU A 287 -1.09 11.50 9.46
CA LEU A 287 0.21 10.82 9.54
C LEU A 287 1.18 11.39 8.50
N GLU A 288 0.78 11.46 7.23
CA GLU A 288 1.63 12.00 6.17
C GLU A 288 1.94 13.49 6.37
N LEU A 289 0.95 14.30 6.77
CA LEU A 289 1.14 15.72 7.05
C LEU A 289 2.08 15.97 8.24
N ARG A 290 1.92 15.24 9.35
CA ARG A 290 2.84 15.33 10.50
C ARG A 290 4.28 15.03 10.10
N GLN A 291 4.47 13.98 9.32
CA GLN A 291 5.81 13.58 8.90
C GLN A 291 6.41 14.59 7.92
N ALA A 292 5.65 15.03 6.91
CA ALA A 292 6.07 16.07 5.99
C ALA A 292 6.49 17.36 6.73
N HIS A 293 5.65 17.80 7.67
CA HIS A 293 5.92 18.98 8.51
C HIS A 293 7.16 18.78 9.38
N HIS A 294 7.28 17.65 10.07
CA HIS A 294 8.43 17.33 10.91
C HIS A 294 9.75 17.34 10.12
N HIS A 295 9.78 16.67 8.95
CA HIS A 295 10.98 16.61 8.12
C HIS A 295 11.32 17.95 7.46
N ALA A 296 10.34 18.81 7.20
CA ALA A 296 10.56 20.17 6.77
C ALA A 296 11.20 21.04 7.88
N ASP A 297 10.65 21.00 9.09
CA ASP A 297 11.17 21.73 10.26
C ASP A 297 12.61 21.33 10.60
N MET A 298 12.89 20.03 10.53
CA MET A 298 14.23 19.48 10.77
C MET A 298 15.19 19.69 9.58
N LYS A 299 14.74 20.34 8.50
CA LYS A 299 15.50 20.58 7.26
C LYS A 299 15.99 19.31 6.55
N HIS A 300 15.39 18.17 6.85
CA HIS A 300 15.70 16.90 6.19
C HIS A 300 15.40 16.96 4.69
N LEU A 301 14.32 17.66 4.30
CA LEU A 301 13.92 17.82 2.89
C LEU A 301 14.97 18.51 2.01
N VAL A 302 15.82 19.36 2.59
CA VAL A 302 16.81 20.16 1.85
C VAL A 302 18.25 19.76 2.17
N THR A 303 18.44 18.65 2.89
CA THR A 303 19.78 18.13 3.15
C THR A 303 20.47 17.82 1.81
N ASP A 304 21.74 18.19 1.69
CA ASP A 304 22.54 18.10 0.45
C ASP A 304 22.08 18.96 -0.74
N ILE A 305 21.10 19.85 -0.55
CA ILE A 305 20.70 20.87 -1.53
C ILE A 305 21.45 22.17 -1.23
N ARG A 306 22.40 22.53 -2.10
CA ARG A 306 23.27 23.70 -1.88
C ARG A 306 22.71 25.03 -2.38
N ALA A 307 21.94 25.00 -3.46
CA ALA A 307 21.42 26.19 -4.12
C ALA A 307 19.90 26.10 -4.29
N GLY A 308 19.18 27.17 -3.98
CA GLY A 308 17.73 27.21 -4.08
C GLY A 308 17.03 26.33 -3.05
N ALA A 309 17.62 26.10 -1.88
CA ALA A 309 17.02 25.25 -0.84
C ALA A 309 15.71 25.85 -0.28
N GLU A 310 15.64 27.17 -0.20
CA GLU A 310 14.51 27.95 0.28
C GLU A 310 13.21 27.68 -0.49
N ARG A 311 13.31 27.37 -1.80
CA ARG A 311 12.13 27.10 -2.62
C ARG A 311 11.43 25.78 -2.27
N TYR A 312 12.09 24.87 -1.56
CA TYR A 312 11.54 23.57 -1.15
C TYR A 312 10.86 23.63 0.23
N ALA A 313 10.23 24.76 0.55
CA ALA A 313 9.50 24.94 1.79
C ALA A 313 8.19 24.13 1.80
N TRP A 314 7.85 23.59 2.96
CA TRP A 314 6.55 22.94 3.21
C TRP A 314 5.63 23.92 3.96
N PRO A 315 4.59 24.48 3.32
CA PRO A 315 3.79 25.55 3.93
C PRO A 315 2.59 25.03 4.75
N TRP A 316 2.40 23.70 4.84
CA TRP A 316 1.16 23.13 5.37
C TRP A 316 1.27 22.70 6.84
N PRO A 317 0.17 22.83 7.60
CA PRO A 317 0.10 22.36 8.98
C PRO A 317 0.18 20.82 9.05
N PRO A 318 0.55 20.27 10.22
CA PRO A 318 0.69 18.83 10.41
C PRO A 318 -0.65 18.08 10.47
N LYS A 319 -1.79 18.78 10.40
CA LYS A 319 -3.11 18.18 10.57
C LYS A 319 -4.16 18.82 9.67
N VAL A 320 -5.16 18.03 9.32
CA VAL A 320 -6.36 18.48 8.62
C VAL A 320 -7.34 19.14 9.59
N ILE A 321 -8.10 20.11 9.10
CA ILE A 321 -9.28 20.65 9.78
C ILE A 321 -10.46 19.76 9.45
N GLU A 322 -11.03 19.15 10.50
CA GLU A 322 -12.18 18.27 10.41
C GLU A 322 -13.48 19.08 10.32
N ASP A 323 -14.22 18.93 9.21
CA ASP A 323 -15.49 19.63 8.95
C ASP A 323 -16.62 18.63 8.66
N ILE A 324 -16.99 17.85 9.68
CA ILE A 324 -17.87 16.69 9.56
C ILE A 324 -19.29 17.04 10.05
N HIS A 325 -20.27 16.85 9.15
CA HIS A 325 -21.69 17.12 9.39
C HIS A 325 -22.54 15.86 9.21
N PRO A 326 -22.71 15.02 10.25
CA PRO A 326 -23.53 13.81 10.19
C PRO A 326 -24.98 14.09 9.79
N ARG A 327 -25.55 13.26 8.89
CA ARG A 327 -26.96 13.35 8.47
C ARG A 327 -27.89 12.29 9.09
N GLY A 328 -27.33 11.32 9.81
CA GLY A 328 -28.08 10.22 10.42
C GLY A 328 -28.29 10.40 11.93
N ASP A 329 -29.26 9.68 12.48
CA ASP A 329 -29.52 9.62 13.93
C ASP A 329 -28.54 8.63 14.59
N TYR A 330 -27.26 9.02 14.68
CA TYR A 330 -26.24 8.26 15.38
C TYR A 330 -25.28 9.18 16.13
N VAL A 331 -24.78 8.67 17.25
CA VAL A 331 -23.65 9.27 17.97
C VAL A 331 -22.39 8.51 17.56
N TYR A 332 -21.44 9.22 16.97
CA TYR A 332 -20.14 8.63 16.67
C TYR A 332 -19.31 8.55 17.96
N ILE A 333 -18.82 7.35 18.27
CA ILE A 333 -17.90 7.11 19.38
C ILE A 333 -16.66 6.45 18.79
N ASN A 334 -15.53 7.16 18.79
CA ASN A 334 -14.24 6.60 18.39
C ASN A 334 -13.68 5.72 19.53
N GLY A 335 -14.29 4.54 19.72
CA GLY A 335 -13.90 3.56 20.72
C GLY A 335 -13.54 2.23 20.07
N SER A 336 -12.51 1.57 20.60
CA SER A 336 -12.22 0.16 20.30
C SER A 336 -12.42 -0.69 21.55
N PHE A 337 -12.95 -1.90 21.37
CA PHE A 337 -12.96 -2.89 22.44
C PHE A 337 -11.51 -3.34 22.69
N ARG A 338 -11.00 -3.05 23.88
CA ARG A 338 -9.70 -3.53 24.31
C ARG A 338 -9.89 -4.53 25.44
N PRO A 339 -9.43 -5.78 25.28
CA PRO A 339 -9.47 -6.72 26.38
C PRO A 339 -8.56 -6.27 27.51
N ASP A 340 -9.02 -6.45 28.75
CA ASP A 340 -8.17 -6.39 29.93
C ASP A 340 -7.30 -7.65 29.94
N VAL A 341 -6.08 -7.52 29.37
CA VAL A 341 -5.15 -8.65 29.19
C VAL A 341 -4.83 -9.34 30.53
N PRO A 342 -4.50 -8.63 31.63
CA PRO A 342 -4.33 -9.26 32.94
C PRO A 342 -5.54 -10.08 33.37
N LYS A 343 -6.75 -9.53 33.23
CA LYS A 343 -7.98 -10.22 33.63
C LYS A 343 -8.27 -11.42 32.73
N MET A 344 -8.08 -11.30 31.42
CA MET A 344 -8.20 -12.42 30.49
C MET A 344 -7.20 -13.53 30.82
N LEU A 345 -5.93 -13.21 31.05
CA LEU A 345 -4.92 -14.19 31.44
C LEU A 345 -5.30 -14.88 32.75
N SER A 346 -5.86 -14.16 33.73
CA SER A 346 -6.32 -14.76 34.99
C SER A 346 -7.46 -15.78 34.81
N ILE A 347 -8.36 -15.53 33.85
CA ILE A 347 -9.47 -16.43 33.52
C ILE A 347 -8.93 -17.66 32.76
N LEU A 348 -8.04 -17.43 31.80
CA LEU A 348 -7.47 -18.48 30.94
C LEU A 348 -6.49 -19.39 31.68
N ALA A 349 -5.65 -18.84 32.55
CA ALA A 349 -4.65 -19.59 33.31
C ALA A 349 -5.24 -20.22 34.59
N GLY A 350 -6.45 -19.81 34.99
CA GLY A 350 -7.13 -20.33 36.16
C GLY A 350 -7.96 -21.59 35.88
N THR A 351 -8.48 -22.19 36.94
CA THR A 351 -9.45 -23.30 36.85
C THR A 351 -10.83 -22.84 36.37
N ALA A 352 -11.06 -21.52 36.21
CA ALA A 352 -12.32 -20.95 35.76
C ALA A 352 -12.72 -21.41 34.35
N LEU A 353 -11.75 -21.69 33.47
CA LEU A 353 -12.01 -22.20 32.12
C LEU A 353 -11.96 -23.72 32.03
N TYR A 354 -10.96 -24.35 32.65
CA TYR A 354 -10.66 -25.78 32.43
C TYR A 354 -11.19 -26.72 33.51
N GLY A 355 -11.55 -26.21 34.69
CA GLY A 355 -12.01 -27.00 35.85
C GLY A 355 -10.94 -27.90 36.51
N ASP A 356 -9.92 -28.34 35.76
CA ASP A 356 -8.87 -29.25 36.19
C ASP A 356 -7.46 -28.64 36.00
N PRO A 357 -6.65 -28.50 37.07
CA PRO A 357 -5.25 -28.06 36.98
C PRO A 357 -4.36 -28.90 36.04
N PHE A 358 -4.68 -30.19 35.83
CA PHE A 358 -3.93 -31.05 34.92
C PHE A 358 -4.20 -30.75 33.43
N ALA A 359 -5.21 -29.93 33.12
CA ALA A 359 -5.45 -29.46 31.75
C ALA A 359 -4.24 -28.73 31.17
N ALA A 360 -3.47 -28.02 32.00
CA ALA A 360 -2.24 -27.36 31.56
C ALA A 360 -1.21 -28.34 30.99
N ILE A 361 -1.07 -29.53 31.59
CA ILE A 361 -0.16 -30.57 31.08
C ILE A 361 -0.66 -31.09 29.73
N ARG A 362 -1.98 -31.30 29.59
CA ARG A 362 -2.60 -31.71 28.33
C ARG A 362 -2.35 -30.68 27.22
N GLU A 363 -2.58 -29.39 27.49
CA GLU A 363 -2.37 -28.31 26.51
C GLU A 363 -0.88 -28.19 26.12
N LEU A 364 0.04 -28.29 27.09
CA LEU A 364 1.48 -28.27 26.80
C LEU A 364 1.91 -29.46 25.92
N LEU A 365 1.39 -30.65 26.20
CA LEU A 365 1.64 -31.83 25.36
C LEU A 365 1.05 -31.63 23.96
N GLN A 366 -0.18 -31.13 23.84
CA GLN A 366 -0.82 -30.86 22.54
C GLN A 366 -0.01 -29.86 21.72
N ASN A 367 0.39 -28.73 22.31
CA ASN A 367 1.25 -27.74 21.66
C ASN A 367 2.58 -28.35 21.18
N ALA A 368 3.20 -29.22 21.99
CA ALA A 368 4.43 -29.90 21.61
C ALA A 368 4.22 -30.89 20.45
N PHE A 369 3.14 -31.67 20.47
CA PHE A 369 2.80 -32.57 19.37
C PHE A 369 2.45 -31.82 18.08
N ASP A 370 1.74 -30.70 18.18
CA ASP A 370 1.38 -29.87 17.03
C ASP A 370 2.61 -29.19 16.42
N ALA A 371 3.56 -28.73 17.24
CA ALA A 371 4.85 -28.24 16.77
C ALA A 371 5.67 -29.31 16.03
N VAL A 372 5.70 -30.54 16.55
CA VAL A 372 6.36 -31.68 15.89
C VAL A 372 5.66 -32.02 14.57
N ARG A 373 4.32 -32.05 14.54
CA ARG A 373 3.54 -32.29 13.32
C ARG A 373 3.80 -31.23 12.26
N TRP A 374 3.89 -29.97 12.68
CA TRP A 374 4.25 -28.86 11.80
C TRP A 374 5.64 -29.07 11.17
N ARG A 375 6.66 -29.39 12.00
CA ARG A 375 8.01 -29.66 11.51
C ARG A 375 8.08 -30.85 10.57
N ILE A 376 7.33 -31.91 10.84
CA ILE A 376 7.22 -33.07 9.94
C ILE A 376 6.60 -32.64 8.60
N ALA A 377 5.55 -31.83 8.62
CA ALA A 377 4.89 -31.35 7.41
C ALA A 377 5.83 -30.51 6.54
N GLU A 378 6.60 -29.61 7.14
CA GLU A 378 7.61 -28.79 6.47
C GLU A 378 8.66 -29.65 5.74
N ILE A 379 9.29 -30.60 6.45
CA ILE A 379 10.30 -31.50 5.86
C ILE A 379 9.72 -32.33 4.71
N VAL A 380 8.46 -32.76 4.83
CA VAL A 380 7.77 -33.51 3.79
C VAL A 380 7.54 -32.62 2.56
N CYS A 381 7.13 -31.37 2.75
CA CYS A 381 6.96 -30.41 1.66
C CYS A 381 8.26 -30.15 0.92
N ASP A 382 9.36 -29.92 1.63
CA ASP A 382 10.69 -29.66 1.03
C ASP A 382 11.17 -30.86 0.20
N ARG A 383 11.10 -32.08 0.75
CA ARG A 383 11.52 -33.30 0.05
C ARG A 383 10.65 -33.65 -1.17
N LEU A 384 9.38 -33.24 -1.16
CA LEU A 384 8.52 -33.39 -2.34
C LEU A 384 8.89 -32.41 -3.43
N ALA A 385 9.28 -31.17 -3.08
CA ALA A 385 9.77 -30.18 -4.03
C ALA A 385 11.11 -30.57 -4.67
N GLU A 386 11.97 -31.29 -3.93
CA GLU A 386 13.24 -31.84 -4.43
C GLU A 386 13.08 -33.01 -5.41
N GLY A 387 11.86 -33.49 -5.67
CA GLY A 387 11.61 -34.54 -6.66
C GLY A 387 12.08 -35.94 -6.24
N THR A 388 12.11 -36.23 -4.94
CA THR A 388 12.65 -37.49 -4.36
C THR A 388 11.93 -38.78 -4.78
N GLY A 389 10.81 -38.70 -5.51
CA GLY A 389 10.02 -39.86 -5.95
C GLY A 389 9.30 -40.61 -4.82
N GLN A 390 9.42 -40.14 -3.57
CA GLN A 390 8.77 -40.73 -2.40
C GLN A 390 7.37 -40.16 -2.21
N THR A 391 6.44 -40.99 -1.72
CA THR A 391 5.07 -40.52 -1.43
C THR A 391 5.04 -39.73 -0.12
N VAL A 392 4.05 -38.82 0.00
CA VAL A 392 3.74 -38.08 1.24
C VAL A 392 3.63 -39.02 2.44
N ALA A 393 2.97 -40.17 2.26
CA ALA A 393 2.75 -41.16 3.33
C ALA A 393 4.07 -41.77 3.80
N THR A 394 4.96 -42.11 2.87
CA THR A 394 6.29 -42.66 3.18
C THR A 394 7.16 -41.65 3.94
N LEU A 395 7.22 -40.41 3.44
CA LEU A 395 7.99 -39.33 4.06
C LEU A 395 7.49 -39.01 5.47
N ARG A 396 6.16 -38.93 5.65
CA ARG A 396 5.57 -38.72 6.98
C ARG A 396 5.87 -39.86 7.95
N ALA A 397 5.80 -41.11 7.49
CA ALA A 397 6.09 -42.26 8.33
C ALA A 397 7.56 -42.30 8.78
N ASP A 398 8.50 -41.92 7.91
CA ASP A 398 9.92 -41.80 8.25
C ASP A 398 10.17 -40.69 9.27
N GLN A 399 9.61 -39.50 9.04
CA GLN A 399 9.79 -38.38 9.96
C GLN A 399 9.10 -38.63 11.31
N ALA A 400 7.91 -39.24 11.32
CA ALA A 400 7.21 -39.59 12.56
C ALA A 400 8.01 -40.56 13.46
N ARG A 401 8.93 -41.36 12.89
CA ARG A 401 9.85 -42.21 13.66
C ARG A 401 11.06 -41.46 14.21
N ALA A 402 11.44 -40.35 13.57
CA ALA A 402 12.60 -39.55 13.96
C ALA A 402 12.27 -38.50 15.03
N HIS A 403 11.02 -38.03 15.09
CA HIS A 403 10.58 -37.00 16.03
C HIS A 403 9.82 -37.59 17.21
N HIS A 404 10.08 -37.09 18.41
CA HIS A 404 9.38 -37.50 19.64
C HIS A 404 9.19 -36.29 20.56
N VAL A 405 8.17 -36.36 21.41
CA VAL A 405 7.90 -35.36 22.46
C VAL A 405 8.27 -35.98 23.80
N THR A 406 9.10 -35.28 24.58
CA THR A 406 9.51 -35.70 25.91
C THR A 406 8.97 -34.71 26.95
N LEU A 407 8.15 -35.19 27.88
CA LEU A 407 7.71 -34.41 29.03
C LEU A 407 8.65 -34.69 30.22
N THR A 408 9.30 -33.64 30.72
CA THR A 408 10.12 -33.73 31.93
C THR A 408 9.45 -32.95 33.05
N VAL A 409 9.09 -33.64 34.14
CA VAL A 409 8.61 -32.98 35.36
C VAL A 409 9.77 -32.93 36.34
N LYS A 410 10.17 -31.71 36.73
CA LYS A 410 11.17 -31.51 37.80
C LYS A 410 10.46 -30.93 39.01
N ALA A 411 10.55 -31.60 40.14
CA ALA A 411 10.11 -31.05 41.41
C ALA A 411 11.16 -30.06 41.91
N GLU A 412 10.79 -28.79 42.09
CA GLU A 412 11.61 -27.82 42.83
C GLU A 412 11.10 -27.73 44.28
N GLY A 413 11.74 -28.50 45.17
CA GLY A 413 11.67 -28.33 46.62
C GLY A 413 10.37 -28.78 47.32
N ASP A 414 10.52 -29.21 48.58
CA ASP A 414 9.46 -29.70 49.47
C ASP A 414 8.37 -28.65 49.72
N ARG A 415 7.31 -28.65 48.91
CA ARG A 415 5.98 -28.17 49.31
C ARG A 415 4.90 -29.09 48.72
N LEU A 416 4.45 -30.01 49.57
CA LEU A 416 3.13 -30.64 49.49
C LEU A 416 2.04 -29.62 49.84
#